data_AF-A0A7X6ZS06-F1
#
_entry.id   AF-A0A7X6ZS06-F1
#
_cell.length_a   1.000
_cell.length_b   1.000
_cell.length_c   1.000
_cell.angle_alpha   90.00
_cell.angle_beta   90.00
_cell.angle_gamma   90.00
#
_symmetry.space_group_name_H-M   'P 1'
#
loop_
_entity.id
_entity.type
_entity.pdbx_description
1 polymer ?
#
loop_
_entity_poly.entity_id
_entity_poly.type
_entity_poly.pdbx_seq_one_letter_code
_entity_poly.pdbx_strand_id
1 'polypeptide(L)'
;MDQRLVRDGYFERLDVYSLALYLFLLTVSNADGLSWYCEERLCRELGCELSLLRSAHSELCSAGLIAWKRPLYQVLGLEPLSEVASEAISRNIKPSGACRNAGPVSIGEVLRGMVATEGGAQ
;
A
#
# COMPACT_ATOMS: atom_id res chain seq x y z
N MET A 1 3.44 -2.71 -3.88
CA MET A 1 3.39 -1.37 -4.52
C MET A 1 2.01 -0.81 -4.26
N ASP A 2 1.89 0.17 -3.35
CA ASP A 2 0.61 0.81 -3.00
C ASP A 2 0.15 1.77 -4.11
N GLN A 3 -0.58 1.25 -5.10
CA GLN A 3 -1.20 2.08 -6.15
C GLN A 3 -2.24 3.05 -5.57
N ARG A 4 -2.65 2.83 -4.33
CA ARG A 4 -3.58 3.68 -3.58
C ARG A 4 -2.98 5.03 -3.20
N LEU A 5 -1.66 5.15 -3.10
CA LEU A 5 -1.02 6.46 -2.90
C LEU A 5 -1.42 7.43 -4.03
N VAL A 6 -1.48 6.93 -5.27
CA VAL A 6 -1.91 7.68 -6.45
C VAL A 6 -3.43 7.82 -6.47
N ARG A 7 -4.15 6.72 -6.25
CA ARG A 7 -5.63 6.70 -6.38
C ARG A 7 -6.34 7.57 -5.35
N ASP A 8 -5.85 7.57 -4.12
CA ASP A 8 -6.50 8.23 -2.98
C ASP A 8 -5.94 9.67 -2.78
N GLY A 9 -5.16 10.19 -3.74
CA GLY A 9 -4.74 11.59 -3.81
C GLY A 9 -3.66 12.01 -2.79
N TYR A 10 -2.92 11.05 -2.24
CA TYR A 10 -1.91 11.34 -1.20
C TYR A 10 -0.75 12.18 -1.72
N PHE A 11 -0.42 12.10 -3.02
CA PHE A 11 0.62 12.92 -3.65
C PHE A 11 0.29 14.43 -3.67
N GLU A 12 -0.98 14.79 -3.62
CA GLU A 12 -1.43 16.20 -3.64
C GLU A 12 -1.54 16.78 -2.22
N ARG A 13 -1.59 15.91 -1.21
CA ARG A 13 -1.91 16.27 0.19
C ARG A 13 -0.71 16.20 1.13
N LEU A 14 0.34 15.47 0.75
CA LEU A 14 1.52 15.24 1.57
C LEU A 14 2.73 15.94 0.98
N ASP A 15 3.62 16.40 1.86
CA ASP A 15 4.91 16.91 1.44
C ASP A 15 5.78 15.81 0.79
N VAL A 16 6.70 16.22 -0.08
CA VAL A 16 7.61 15.32 -0.79
C VAL A 16 8.48 14.51 0.20
N TYR A 17 8.89 15.11 1.32
CA TYR A 17 9.66 14.39 2.35
C TYR A 17 8.81 13.35 3.08
N SER A 18 7.53 13.65 3.31
CA SER A 18 6.55 12.70 3.87
C SER A 18 6.40 11.48 2.97
N LEU A 19 6.25 11.68 1.66
CA LEU A 19 6.16 10.59 0.69
C LEU A 19 7.46 9.79 0.60
N ALA A 20 8.62 10.46 0.60
CA ALA A 20 9.93 9.81 0.56
C ALA A 20 10.15 8.93 1.80
N LEU A 21 9.79 9.43 2.99
CA LEU A 21 9.85 8.65 4.21
C LEU A 21 8.93 7.43 4.18
N TYR A 22 7.68 7.59 3.71
CA TYR A 22 6.75 6.48 3.58
C TYR A 22 7.30 5.39 2.65
N LEU A 23 7.78 5.77 1.47
CA LEU A 23 8.36 4.84 0.51
C LEU A 23 9.62 4.15 1.06
N PHE A 24 10.48 4.89 1.77
CA PHE A 24 11.63 4.30 2.43
C PHE A 24 11.20 3.24 3.45
N LEU A 25 10.30 3.59 4.38
CA LEU A 25 9.79 2.67 5.40
C LEU A 25 9.12 1.45 4.76
N LEU A 26 8.39 1.61 3.67
CA LEU A 26 7.76 0.51 2.94
C LEU A 26 8.79 -0.51 2.43
N THR A 27 9.99 -0.06 2.04
CA THR A 27 11.06 -0.96 1.55
C THR A 27 11.82 -1.67 2.65
N VAL A 28 12.00 -1.02 3.80
CA VAL A 28 12.77 -1.59 4.92
C VAL A 28 11.90 -2.33 5.93
N SER A 29 10.57 -2.25 5.78
CA SER A 29 9.64 -2.94 6.66
C SER A 29 9.66 -4.44 6.43
N ASN A 30 9.46 -5.18 7.52
CA ASN A 30 9.28 -6.63 7.46
C ASN A 30 7.89 -7.02 6.93
N ALA A 31 7.58 -8.32 6.94
CA ALA A 31 6.29 -8.85 6.49
C ALA A 31 5.08 -8.29 7.29
N ASP A 32 5.30 -7.81 8.51
CA ASP A 32 4.27 -7.20 9.36
C ASP A 32 4.17 -5.67 9.19
N GLY A 33 4.95 -5.08 8.28
CA GLY A 33 5.00 -3.63 8.08
C GLY A 33 5.79 -2.88 9.16
N LEU A 34 6.62 -3.58 9.96
CA LEU A 34 7.40 -3.00 11.06
C LEU A 34 8.83 -2.65 10.64
N SER A 35 9.29 -1.48 11.10
CA SER A 35 10.64 -0.96 10.88
C SER A 35 11.23 -0.38 12.18
N TRP A 36 12.51 -0.68 12.44
CA TRP A 36 13.24 -0.24 13.66
C TRP A 36 14.30 0.85 13.39
N TYR A 37 14.13 1.66 12.34
CA TYR A 37 15.11 2.68 11.98
C TYR A 37 15.08 3.86 12.95
N CYS A 38 16.24 4.30 13.43
CA CYS A 38 16.33 5.50 14.28
C CYS A 38 16.23 6.79 13.44
N GLU A 39 15.81 7.89 14.09
CA GLU A 39 15.65 9.20 13.44
C GLU A 39 16.96 9.69 12.81
N GLU A 40 18.10 9.48 13.47
CA GLU A 40 19.41 9.94 12.98
C GLU A 40 19.81 9.23 11.70
N ARG A 41 19.50 7.94 11.58
CA ARG A 41 19.74 7.17 10.37
C ARG A 41 18.81 7.63 9.26
N LEU A 42 17.52 7.82 9.55
CA LEU A 42 16.56 8.31 8.57
C LEU A 42 16.95 9.68 8.02
N CYS A 43 17.33 10.62 8.88
CA CYS A 43 17.83 11.94 8.45
C CYS A 43 19.04 11.83 7.52
N ARG A 44 19.99 10.92 7.81
CA ARG A 44 21.16 10.72 6.97
C ARG A 44 20.82 10.09 5.62
N GLU A 45 19.99 9.06 5.58
CA GLU A 45 19.62 8.39 4.33
C GLU A 45 18.71 9.27 3.45
N LEU A 46 17.83 10.09 4.06
CA LEU A 46 16.93 11.01 3.35
C LEU A 46 17.56 12.38 3.07
N GLY A 47 18.74 12.66 3.62
CA GLY A 47 19.43 13.94 3.46
C GLY A 47 18.67 15.14 4.04
N CYS A 48 17.91 14.94 5.13
CA CYS A 48 17.07 15.96 5.74
C CYS A 48 17.43 16.25 7.20
N GLU A 49 17.01 17.42 7.69
CA GLU A 49 17.13 17.77 9.10
C GLU A 49 16.08 17.06 9.95
N LEU A 50 16.37 16.89 11.25
CA LEU A 50 15.47 16.23 12.20
C LEU A 50 14.13 16.96 12.35
N SER A 51 14.14 18.29 12.23
CA SER A 51 12.93 19.12 12.24
C SER A 51 11.96 18.70 11.12
N LEU A 52 12.49 18.55 9.89
CA LEU A 52 11.74 18.14 8.72
C LEU A 52 11.26 16.70 8.82
N LEU A 53 12.10 15.80 9.33
CA LEU A 53 11.72 14.41 9.57
C LEU A 53 10.53 14.32 10.56
N ARG A 54 10.56 15.10 11.64
CA ARG A 54 9.46 15.13 12.62
C ARG A 54 8.18 15.71 12.06
N SER A 55 8.27 16.74 11.23
CA SER A 55 7.11 17.26 10.50
C SER A 55 6.52 16.19 9.60
N ALA A 56 7.37 15.49 8.83
CA ALA A 56 6.95 14.38 7.98
C ALA A 56 6.29 13.24 8.76
N HIS A 57 6.80 12.90 9.96
CA HIS A 57 6.14 11.93 10.84
C HIS A 57 4.73 12.40 11.22
N SER A 58 4.60 13.65 11.64
CA SER A 58 3.32 14.22 12.08
C SER A 58 2.30 14.18 10.94
N GLU A 59 2.71 14.52 9.73
CA GLU A 59 1.84 14.45 8.54
C GLU A 59 1.43 13.01 8.22
N LEU A 60 2.38 12.07 8.18
CA LEU A 60 2.09 10.68 7.86
C LEU A 60 1.22 9.98 8.93
N CYS A 61 1.43 10.30 10.21
CA CYS A 61 0.57 9.85 11.30
C CYS A 61 -0.84 10.43 11.16
N SER A 62 -0.96 11.73 10.84
CA SER A 62 -2.26 12.40 10.65
C SER A 62 -3.01 11.86 9.42
N ALA A 63 -2.27 11.45 8.38
CA ALA A 63 -2.81 10.81 7.19
C ALA A 63 -3.16 9.32 7.39
N GLY A 64 -2.83 8.74 8.55
CA GLY A 64 -3.08 7.33 8.86
C GLY A 64 -2.22 6.36 8.04
N LEU A 65 -1.08 6.81 7.51
CA LEU A 65 -0.18 5.99 6.69
C LEU A 65 0.88 5.26 7.53
N ILE A 66 1.24 5.84 8.68
CA ILE A 66 2.16 5.21 9.63
C ILE A 66 1.62 5.35 11.05
N ALA A 67 2.01 4.41 11.91
CA ALA A 67 1.99 4.58 13.35
C ALA A 67 3.42 4.60 13.88
N TRP A 68 3.71 5.53 14.78
CA TRP A 68 5.06 5.73 15.30
C TRP A 68 5.11 5.71 16.82
N LYS A 69 6.04 4.94 17.36
CA LYS A 69 6.41 4.94 18.77
C LYS A 69 7.88 4.60 18.90
N ARG A 70 8.70 5.55 19.34
CA ARG A 70 10.16 5.39 19.44
C ARG A 70 10.57 4.03 20.04
N PRO A 71 11.41 3.21 19.37
CA PRO A 71 12.05 3.38 18.05
C PRO A 71 11.33 2.64 16.90
N LEU A 72 10.09 2.21 17.10
CA LEU A 72 9.31 1.39 16.17
C LEU A 72 8.41 2.24 15.26
N TYR A 73 8.46 1.92 13.97
CA TYR A 73 7.55 2.41 12.94
C TYR A 73 6.72 1.24 12.47
N GLN A 74 5.43 1.48 12.30
CA GLN A 74 4.50 0.57 11.65
C GLN A 74 3.93 1.27 10.43
N VAL A 75 4.19 0.72 9.25
CA VAL A 75 3.55 1.14 8.00
C VAL A 75 2.15 0.55 8.02
N LEU A 76 1.14 1.41 7.98
CA LEU A 76 -0.26 0.98 7.99
C LEU A 76 -0.66 0.69 6.54
N GLY A 77 -1.07 -0.56 6.29
CA GLY A 77 -1.59 -0.94 4.99
C GLY A 77 -2.84 -0.11 4.69
N LEU A 78 -2.93 0.39 3.46
CA LEU A 78 -4.08 1.16 3.00
C LEU A 78 -5.35 0.31 2.81
N GLU A 79 -5.37 -0.96 3.23
CA GLU A 79 -6.51 -1.89 3.12
C GLU A 79 -7.80 -1.20 3.61
N PRO A 80 -8.91 -1.21 2.83
CA PRO A 80 -10.15 -0.67 3.34
C PRO A 80 -10.58 -1.52 4.53
N LEU A 81 -10.85 -0.88 5.67
CA LEU A 81 -11.43 -1.51 6.87
C LEU A 81 -12.78 -2.23 6.63
N SER A 82 -13.27 -2.24 5.38
CA SER A 82 -14.51 -2.85 4.92
C SER A 82 -14.52 -4.39 4.96
N GLU A 83 -13.37 -5.06 4.82
CA GLU A 83 -13.36 -6.53 4.72
C GLU A 83 -12.99 -7.22 6.05
N VAL A 84 -12.06 -6.66 6.82
CA VAL A 84 -11.63 -7.26 8.10
C VAL A 84 -12.70 -7.23 9.20
N ALA A 85 -13.59 -6.25 9.20
CA ALA A 85 -14.76 -6.25 10.11
C ALA A 85 -15.86 -7.22 9.64
N SER A 86 -15.95 -7.45 8.32
CA SER A 86 -16.96 -8.31 7.72
C SER A 86 -16.65 -9.80 7.89
N GLU A 87 -15.37 -10.21 7.94
CA GLU A 87 -14.99 -11.61 8.20
C GLU A 87 -15.27 -12.06 9.64
N ALA A 88 -15.20 -11.17 10.63
CA ALA A 88 -15.55 -11.49 12.01
C ALA A 88 -17.05 -11.76 12.18
N ILE A 89 -17.91 -11.16 11.34
CA ILE A 89 -19.37 -11.29 11.36
C ILE A 89 -19.85 -12.38 10.39
N SER A 90 -19.12 -12.65 9.29
CA SER A 90 -19.48 -13.62 8.24
C SER A 90 -19.08 -15.08 8.53
N ARG A 91 -18.58 -15.41 9.73
CA ARG A 91 -18.43 -16.83 10.12
C ARG A 91 -19.75 -17.54 10.46
N ASN A 92 -20.89 -16.84 10.41
CA ASN A 92 -22.19 -17.41 10.77
C ASN A 92 -23.20 -17.52 9.61
N ILE A 93 -22.79 -17.30 8.35
CA ILE A 93 -23.68 -17.51 7.20
C ILE A 93 -23.01 -18.48 6.24
N LYS A 94 -23.51 -19.72 6.22
CA LYS A 94 -23.13 -20.75 5.25
C LYS A 94 -23.70 -20.34 3.88
N PRO A 95 -22.89 -19.97 2.86
CA PRO A 95 -23.42 -19.78 1.53
C PRO A 95 -23.54 -21.16 0.89
N SER A 96 -24.78 -21.60 0.74
CA SER A 96 -25.16 -22.72 -0.11
C SER A 96 -25.21 -22.23 -1.56
N GLY A 97 -24.39 -22.83 -2.43
CA GLY A 97 -24.75 -23.04 -3.84
C GLY A 97 -23.98 -22.28 -4.92
N ALA A 98 -23.41 -23.09 -5.82
CA ALA A 98 -23.20 -22.88 -7.25
C ALA A 98 -21.93 -22.17 -7.76
N CYS A 99 -21.21 -22.94 -8.59
CA CYS A 99 -19.99 -22.64 -9.33
C CYS A 99 -20.17 -21.50 -10.35
N ARG A 100 -19.20 -20.58 -10.39
CA ARG A 100 -18.71 -20.01 -11.66
C ARG A 100 -17.19 -19.96 -11.63
N ASN A 101 -16.59 -20.93 -12.32
CA ASN A 101 -15.16 -21.09 -12.47
C ASN A 101 -14.69 -20.08 -13.52
N ALA A 102 -14.51 -18.83 -13.12
CA ALA A 102 -13.74 -17.86 -13.88
C ALA A 102 -12.73 -17.27 -12.90
N GLY A 103 -11.60 -17.96 -12.75
CA GLY A 103 -10.45 -17.38 -12.06
C GLY A 103 -10.04 -16.08 -12.76
N PRO A 104 -9.41 -15.13 -12.04
CA PRO A 104 -8.95 -13.89 -12.64
C PRO A 104 -8.00 -14.20 -13.80
N VAL A 105 -8.41 -13.84 -15.02
CA VAL A 105 -7.59 -14.02 -16.23
C VAL A 105 -6.61 -12.84 -16.31
N SER A 106 -5.35 -13.14 -16.61
CA SER A 106 -4.34 -12.11 -16.77
C SER A 106 -4.65 -11.25 -18.00
N ILE A 107 -4.54 -9.92 -17.86
CA ILE A 107 -4.68 -8.98 -18.99
C ILE A 107 -3.78 -9.38 -20.17
N GLY A 108 -2.58 -9.93 -19.91
CA GLY A 108 -1.68 -10.39 -20.97
C GLY A 108 -2.21 -11.59 -21.77
N GLU A 109 -3.08 -12.41 -21.18
CA GLU A 109 -3.75 -13.52 -21.86
C GLU A 109 -4.88 -13.03 -22.76
N VAL A 110 -5.65 -12.05 -22.28
CA VAL A 110 -6.69 -11.38 -23.07
C VAL A 110 -6.10 -10.65 -24.28
N LEU A 111 -5.03 -9.88 -24.06
CA LEU A 111 -4.37 -9.13 -25.14
C LEU A 111 -3.71 -10.05 -26.18
N ARG A 112 -3.12 -11.18 -25.77
CA ARG A 112 -2.61 -12.19 -26.72
C ARG A 112 -3.71 -12.82 -27.57
N GLY A 113 -4.88 -13.06 -26.96
CA GLY A 113 -6.05 -13.56 -27.70
C GLY A 113 -6.53 -12.58 -28.77
N MET A 114 -6.51 -11.28 -28.47
CA MET A 114 -6.90 -10.22 -29.41
C MET A 114 -5.91 -10.05 -30.57
N VAL A 115 -4.60 -10.08 -30.30
CA VAL A 115 -3.57 -9.98 -31.36
C VAL A 115 -3.57 -11.21 -32.27
N ALA A 116 -3.88 -12.39 -31.74
CA ALA A 116 -3.96 -13.62 -32.55
C ALA A 116 -5.17 -13.62 -33.51
N THR A 117 -6.24 -12.88 -33.21
CA THR A 117 -7.44 -12.79 -34.05
C THR A 117 -7.32 -11.82 -35.24
N GLU A 118 -6.23 -11.06 -35.34
CA GLU A 118 -6.05 -10.07 -36.42
C GLU A 118 -5.22 -10.57 -37.62
N GLY A 119 -4.78 -11.84 -37.62
CA GLY A 119 -3.90 -12.41 -38.67
C GLY A 119 -4.57 -13.24 -39.76
N GLY A 120 -5.89 -13.19 -39.91
CA GLY A 120 -6.64 -14.15 -40.76
C GLY A 120 -7.69 -13.53 -41.67
N ALA A 121 -7.33 -12.54 -42.48
CA ALA A 121 -8.13 -12.14 -43.63
C ALA A 121 -7.26 -11.44 -44.68
N GLN A 122 -6.60 -12.21 -45.54
CA GLN A 122 -6.66 -12.12 -47.01
C GLN A 122 -5.77 -13.19 -47.66
#